data_AF-A0A4U9D7L5-F1
#
_entry.id   AF-A0A4U9D7L5-F1
#
_cell.length_a   1.000
_cell.length_b   1.000
_cell.length_c   1.000
_cell.angle_alpha   90.00
_cell.angle_beta   90.00
_cell.angle_gamma   90.00
#
_symmetry.space_group_name_H-M   'P 1'
#
loop_
_entity.id
_entity.type
_entity.pdbx_description
1 polymer ?
#
loop_
_entity_poly.entity_id
_entity_poly.type
_entity_poly.pdbx_seq_one_letter_code
_entity_poly.pdbx_strand_id
1 'polypeptide(L)' 'MPVRDVLKHVTSRWGVLILVALRAGTHRFSDLRRKMGGVSEKMLAQSLQALEQDGFIDRVSYRWSRRTLNIA' A
#
# COMPACT_ATOMS: atom_id res chain seq x y z
N MET A 1 6.81 -8.07 -22.64
CA MET A 1 6.72 -8.02 -21.16
C MET A 1 5.89 -6.79 -20.74
N PRO A 2 4.56 -6.91 -20.61
CA PRO A 2 3.63 -5.78 -20.40
C PRO A 2 3.74 -5.11 -19.01
N VAL A 3 4.55 -5.67 -18.12
CA VAL A 3 4.75 -5.20 -16.74
C VAL A 3 5.34 -3.78 -16.70
N ARG A 4 6.23 -3.40 -17.63
CA ARG A 4 6.91 -2.09 -17.64
C ARG A 4 6.00 -0.91 -17.96
N ASP A 5 5.04 -1.06 -18.87
CA ASP A 5 4.13 0.03 -19.27
C ASP A 5 3.04 0.28 -18.24
N VAL A 6 2.58 -0.79 -17.60
CA VAL A 6 1.68 -0.71 -16.45
C VAL A 6 2.40 0.03 -15.33
N LEU A 7 3.60 -0.42 -14.94
CA LEU A 7 4.41 0.21 -13.88
C LEU A 7 4.58 1.72 -14.10
N LYS A 8 4.93 2.18 -15.32
CA LYS A 8 5.10 3.62 -15.62
C LYS A 8 3.83 4.45 -15.41
N HIS A 9 2.66 3.92 -15.78
CA HIS A 9 1.39 4.60 -15.53
C HIS A 9 0.97 4.51 -14.07
N VAL A 10 1.33 3.41 -13.40
CA VAL A 10 0.89 3.18 -12.02
C VAL A 10 1.62 4.10 -11.05
N THR A 11 2.95 4.15 -11.10
CA THR A 11 3.75 4.93 -10.14
C THR A 11 3.52 6.43 -10.27
N SER A 12 3.34 6.94 -11.49
CA SER A 12 3.18 8.39 -11.71
C SER A 12 1.81 8.91 -11.23
N ARG A 13 0.71 8.16 -11.44
CA ARG A 13 -0.64 8.61 -11.05
C ARG A 13 -1.05 8.16 -9.64
N TRP A 14 -0.81 6.89 -9.30
CA TRP A 14 -1.27 6.34 -8.02
C TRP A 14 -0.29 6.63 -6.88
N GLY A 15 1.01 6.72 -7.15
CA GLY A 15 2.01 7.07 -6.13
C GLY A 15 1.70 8.40 -5.45
N VAL A 16 1.35 9.42 -6.24
CA VAL A 16 0.93 10.74 -5.71
C VAL A 16 -0.36 10.64 -4.90
N LEU A 17 -1.37 9.92 -5.39
CA LEU A 17 -2.64 9.74 -4.66
C LEU A 17 -2.45 9.00 -3.33
N ILE A 18 -1.57 8.00 -3.30
CA ILE A 18 -1.20 7.26 -2.10
C ILE A 18 -0.53 8.19 -1.09
N LEU A 19 0.47 8.97 -1.52
CA LEU A 19 1.17 9.91 -0.64
C LEU A 19 0.23 10.98 -0.10
N VAL A 20 -0.65 11.55 -0.94
CA VAL A 20 -1.66 12.53 -0.52
C VAL A 20 -2.64 11.91 0.48
N ALA A 21 -3.08 10.68 0.24
CA ALA A 21 -3.96 9.98 1.18
C ALA A 21 -3.24 9.72 2.51
N LEU A 22 -1.99 9.25 2.49
CA LEU A 22 -1.20 8.99 3.70
C LEU A 22 -0.86 10.27 4.47
N ARG A 23 -0.79 11.42 3.81
CA ARG A 23 -0.67 12.73 4.46
C ARG A 23 -1.87 13.07 5.34
N ALA A 24 -3.06 12.55 5.01
CA ALA A 24 -4.25 12.73 5.84
C ALA A 24 -4.30 11.79 7.06
N GLY A 25 -3.40 10.80 7.14
CA GLY A 25 -3.29 9.86 8.25
C GLY A 25 -3.06 8.42 7.79
N THR A 26 -2.88 7.52 8.75
CA THR A 26 -2.70 6.09 8.47
C THR A 26 -3.99 5.50 7.89
N HIS A 27 -3.91 4.99 6.66
CA HIS A 27 -5.05 4.38 5.98
C HIS A 27 -4.84 2.88 5.78
N ARG A 28 -5.93 2.12 5.87
CA ARG A 28 -5.91 0.70 5.49
C ARG A 28 -5.85 0.58 3.97
N PHE A 29 -5.30 -0.55 3.51
CA PHE A 29 -5.22 -0.89 2.09
C PHE A 29 -6.57 -0.78 1.37
N SER A 30 -7.64 -1.23 2.01
CA SER A 30 -9.01 -1.17 1.45
C SER A 30 -9.54 0.26 1.28
N ASP A 31 -9.21 1.17 2.21
CA ASP A 31 -9.63 2.58 2.12
C ASP A 31 -8.89 3.29 0.99
N LEU A 32 -7.58 3.04 0.88
CA LEU A 32 -6.75 3.53 -0.21
C LEU A 32 -7.32 3.08 -1.56
N ARG A 33 -7.62 1.78 -1.72
CA ARG A 33 -8.25 1.24 -2.93
C ARG A 33 -9.57 1.93 -3.27
N ARG A 34 -10.41 2.17 -2.26
CA ARG A 34 -11.72 2.80 -2.46
C ARG A 34 -11.60 4.28 -2.83
N LYS A 35 -10.69 5.03 -2.18
CA LYS A 35 -10.35 6.42 -2.54
C LYS A 35 -9.83 6.55 -3.96
N MET A 36 -9.08 5.54 -4.41
CA MET A 36 -8.48 5.50 -5.74
C MET A 36 -9.45 5.05 -6.85
N GLY A 37 -10.64 4.53 -6.52
CA GLY A 37 -11.73 4.37 -7.48
C GLY A 37 -11.33 3.79 -8.85
N GLY A 38 -10.84 2.55 -8.90
CA GLY A 38 -10.49 1.87 -10.16
C GLY A 38 -9.08 1.28 -10.24
N VAL A 39 -8.26 1.44 -9.19
CA VAL A 39 -6.95 0.76 -9.11
C VAL A 39 -7.14 -0.73 -8.78
N SER A 40 -6.40 -1.59 -9.49
CA SER A 40 -6.36 -3.02 -9.17
C SER A 40 -5.54 -3.27 -7.89
N GLU A 41 -5.88 -4.30 -7.12
CA GLU A 41 -5.16 -4.64 -5.88
C GLU A 41 -3.68 -4.88 -6.12
N LYS A 42 -3.33 -5.56 -7.23
CA LYS A 42 -1.92 -5.77 -7.60
C LYS A 42 -1.19 -4.45 -7.85
N MET A 43 -1.84 -3.51 -8.55
CA MET A 43 -1.25 -2.20 -8.88
C MET A 43 -1.07 -1.35 -7.62
N LEU A 44 -2.05 -1.36 -6.71
CA LEU A 44 -1.96 -0.68 -5.43
C LEU A 44 -0.84 -1.27 -4.56
N ALA A 45 -0.77 -2.60 -4.47
CA ALA A 45 0.27 -3.30 -3.71
C ALA A 45 1.66 -3.01 -4.26
N GLN A 46 1.84 -3.04 -5.58
CA GLN A 46 3.13 -2.71 -6.21
C GLN A 46 3.53 -1.24 -5.97
N SER A 47 2.59 -0.31 -6.02
CA SER A 47 2.87 1.11 -5.75
C SER A 47 3.30 1.35 -4.31
N LEU A 48 2.60 0.71 -3.37
CA LEU A 48 2.96 0.76 -1.95
C LEU A 48 4.35 0.14 -1.73
N GLN A 49 4.63 -1.00 -2.35
CA GLN A 49 5.94 -1.65 -2.23
C GLN A 49 7.07 -0.80 -2.81
N ALA A 50 6.84 -0.10 -3.93
CA ALA A 50 7.82 0.84 -4.48
C ALA A 50 8.07 2.02 -3.54
N LEU A 51 7.00 2.64 -3.02
CA LEU A 51 7.11 3.74 -2.05
C LEU A 51 7.77 3.31 -0.73
N GLU A 52 7.57 2.06 -0.31
CA GLU A 52 8.22 1.46 0.87
C GLU A 52 9.72 1.26 0.61
N GLN A 53 10.08 0.74 -0.57
CA GLN A 53 11.48 0.58 -0.98
C GLN A 53 12.22 1.92 -1.13
N ASP A 54 11.53 2.94 -1.63
CA ASP A 54 12.07 4.29 -1.75
C ASP A 54 12.17 5.02 -0.39
N GLY A 55 11.59 4.45 0.68
CA GLY A 55 11.61 5.03 2.03
C GLY A 55 10.59 6.15 2.26
N PHE A 56 9.59 6.30 1.38
CA PHE A 56 8.56 7.32 1.51
C PHE A 56 7.40 6.91 2.44
N ILE A 57 7.18 5.60 2.63
CA ILE A 57 6.11 5.10 3.49
C ILE A 57 6.62 4.01 4.43
N ASP A 58 6.07 3.97 5.64
CA ASP A 58 6.34 2.91 6.61
C ASP A 58 5.15 1.95 6.70
N ARG A 59 5.40 0.66 6.47
CA ARG A 59 4.36 -0.37 6.48
C ARG A 59 4.28 -1.04 7.84
N VAL A 60 3.37 -0.55 8.68
CA VAL A 60 3.06 -1.19 9.97
C VAL A 60 2.07 -2.36 9.77
N SER A 61 2.58 -3.59 9.79
CA SER A 61 1.74 -4.79 9.81
C SER A 61 1.37 -5.13 11.25
N TYR A 62 0.14 -4.82 11.67
CA TYR A 62 -0.43 -5.27 12.94
C TYR A 62 -0.72 -6.78 12.89
N ARG A 63 0.33 -7.61 12.86
CA ARG A 63 0.19 -9.05 13.08
C ARG A 63 0.11 -9.27 14.59
N TRP A 64 -1.09 -9.17 15.15
CA TRP A 64 -1.33 -9.58 16.53
C TRP A 64 -1.02 -11.07 16.65
N SER A 65 0.13 -11.38 17.26
CA SER A 65 0.51 -12.73 17.65
C SER A 65 -0.39 -13.12 18.83
N ARG A 66 -1.36 -13.99 18.56
CA ARG A 66 -1.94 -14.90 19.57
C ARG A 66 -0.86 -15.88 20.01
N ARG A 67 0.12 -15.43 20.78
CA ARG A 67 0.98 -16.36 21.50
C ARG A 67 0.22 -16.74 22.76
N THR A 68 -0.51 -17.85 22.64
CA THR A 68 -0.86 -18.79 23.72
C THR A 68 -0.40 -18.37 25.11
N LEU A 69 -1.32 -17.79 25.90
CA LEU A 69 -1.18 -17.85 27.35
C LEU A 69 -1.62 -19.26 27.78
N ASN A 70 -0.76 -20.24 27.51
CA ASN A 70 -0.78 -21.50 28.24
C ASN A 70 0.11 -21.25 29.46
N ILE A 71 -0.47 -20.65 30.50
CA ILE A 71 0.13 -20.70 31.84
C ILE A 71 -0.54 -21.86 32.58
N ALA A 72 0.34 -22.66 33.16
CA ALA A 72 0.10 -23.89 33.91
C ALA A 72 -0.95 -23.75 35.03
#